data_AF-A0A9E7GJR8-F1
#
_entry.id   AF-A0A9E7GJR8-F1
#
_cell.length_a   1.000
_cell.length_b   1.000
_cell.length_c   1.000
_cell.angle_alpha   90.00
_cell.angle_beta   90.00
_cell.angle_gamma   90.00
#
_symmetry.space_group_name_H-M   'P 1'
#
loop_
_entity.id
_entity.type
_entity.pdbx_description
1 polymer ?
#
loop_
_entity_poly.entity_id
_entity_poly.type
_entity_poly.pdbx_seq_one_letter_code
_entity_poly.pdbx_strand_id
1 'polypeptide(L)'
;MASLRTRSAGPYKDPLRRGGDGHGGWPALMCVIADRFMTFAADVAREVGVPAMFFRTVSACSIRSYLCIPELLRTGELPFPGTYYDTLHTLIT
;
A
#
# COMPACT_ATOMS: atom_id res chain seq x y z
N MET A 1 7.25 16.16 -6.13
CA MET A 1 7.54 15.03 -5.22
C MET A 1 7.31 13.71 -5.96
N ALA A 2 8.24 12.76 -5.93
CA ALA A 2 8.00 11.42 -6.49
C ALA A 2 7.27 10.55 -5.45
N SER A 3 6.17 9.91 -5.86
CA SER A 3 5.35 9.05 -5.01
C SER A 3 6.11 7.80 -4.56
N LEU A 4 5.71 7.22 -3.42
CA LEU A 4 6.16 5.91 -2.96
C LEU A 4 6.05 4.86 -4.07
N ARG A 5 4.98 4.92 -4.88
CA ARG A 5 4.77 4.00 -6.02
C ARG A 5 5.94 4.04 -7.01
N THR A 6 6.42 5.24 -7.36
CA THR A 6 7.43 5.44 -8.39
C THR A 6 8.84 5.12 -7.89
N ARG A 7 9.13 5.38 -6.61
CA ARG A 7 10.47 5.13 -6.03
C ARG A 7 10.67 3.71 -5.54
N SER A 8 9.61 3.06 -5.05
CA SER A 8 9.74 1.78 -4.36
C SER A 8 9.58 0.56 -5.28
N ALA A 9 8.97 0.71 -6.46
CA ALA A 9 8.73 -0.42 -7.37
C ALA A 9 10.02 -1.14 -7.82
N GLY A 10 11.06 -0.38 -8.20
CA GLY A 10 12.35 -0.93 -8.63
C GLY A 10 13.06 -1.72 -7.52
N PRO A 11 13.38 -1.09 -6.37
CA PRO A 11 14.00 -1.77 -5.24
C PRO A 11 13.21 -2.97 -4.71
N TYR A 12 11.88 -2.95 -4.84
CA TYR A 12 11.01 -4.05 -4.43
C TYR A 12 11.09 -5.26 -5.38
N LYS A 13 11.40 -5.04 -6.66
CA LYS A 13 11.47 -6.12 -7.67
C LYS A 13 12.72 -6.97 -7.56
N ASP A 14 13.85 -6.37 -7.18
CA ASP A 14 15.14 -7.06 -7.08
C ASP A 14 15.14 -8.30 -6.17
N PRO A 15 14.62 -8.25 -4.92
CA PRO A 15 14.55 -9.44 -4.06
C PRO A 15 13.58 -10.49 -4.59
N LEU A 16 12.48 -10.09 -5.24
CA LEU A 16 11.49 -11.01 -5.78
C LEU A 16 12.04 -11.82 -6.95
N ARG A 17 12.89 -11.21 -7.79
CA ARG A 17 13.62 -11.92 -8.85
C ARG A 17 14.61 -12.92 -8.29
N ARG A 18 15.39 -12.52 -7.28
CA ARG A 18 16.36 -13.42 -6.62
C ARG A 18 15.70 -14.65 -5.99
N GLY A 19 14.50 -14.47 -5.43
CA GLY A 19 13.71 -15.58 -4.87
C GLY A 19 12.94 -16.41 -5.89
N GLY A 20 12.75 -15.91 -7.11
CA GLY A 20 12.03 -16.61 -8.19
C GLY A 20 12.76 -17.84 -8.71
N ASP A 21 14.10 -17.79 -8.74
CA ASP A 21 14.93 -18.81 -9.39
C ASP A 21 15.29 -20.01 -8.49
N GLY A 22 14.76 -20.07 -7.25
CA GLY A 22 15.05 -21.17 -6.32
C GLY A 22 16.53 -21.26 -5.94
N HIS A 23 17.18 -20.11 -5.67
CA HIS A 23 18.59 -20.06 -5.32
C HIS A 23 18.84 -20.32 -3.83
N GLY A 24 19.94 -21.02 -3.52
CA GLY A 24 20.42 -21.19 -2.14
C GLY A 24 19.67 -22.22 -1.29
N GLY A 25 19.00 -23.20 -1.91
CA GLY A 25 18.27 -24.27 -1.20
C GLY A 25 16.85 -23.89 -0.78
N TRP A 26 16.36 -22.71 -1.18
CA TRP A 26 14.99 -22.27 -0.94
C TRP A 26 14.07 -22.59 -2.12
N PRO A 27 12.79 -22.93 -1.87
CA PRO A 27 11.81 -23.13 -2.93
C PRO A 27 11.55 -21.85 -3.72
N ALA A 28 11.15 -22.00 -4.97
CA ALA A 28 10.79 -20.88 -5.85
C ALA A 28 9.67 -20.03 -5.24
N LEU A 29 9.74 -18.71 -5.47
CA LEU A 29 8.70 -17.77 -5.06
C LEU A 29 7.34 -18.15 -5.67
N MET A 30 6.34 -18.42 -4.82
CA MET A 30 5.00 -18.80 -5.28
C MET A 30 3.95 -17.69 -5.14
N CYS A 31 4.14 -16.74 -4.21
CA CYS A 31 3.19 -15.64 -4.01
C CYS A 31 3.86 -14.46 -3.29
N VAL A 32 3.25 -13.29 -3.41
CA VAL A 32 3.63 -12.07 -2.70
C VAL A 32 2.53 -11.69 -1.74
N ILE A 33 2.85 -11.52 -0.46
CA ILE A 33 1.95 -10.93 0.54
C ILE A 33 2.45 -9.53 0.83
N ALA A 34 1.62 -8.52 0.58
CA ALA A 34 1.99 -7.12 0.74
C ALA A 34 0.91 -6.33 1.48
N ASP A 35 1.32 -5.21 2.07
CA ASP A 35 0.37 -4.25 2.62
C ASP A 35 -0.41 -3.57 1.47
N ARG A 36 -1.72 -3.36 1.65
CA ARG A 36 -2.59 -2.74 0.63
C ARG A 36 -2.20 -1.29 0.26
N PHE A 37 -1.46 -0.58 1.12
CA PHE A 37 -0.89 0.73 0.78
C PHE A 37 0.26 0.62 -0.24
N MET A 38 0.94 -0.53 -0.30
CA MET A 38 1.96 -0.83 -1.30
C MET A 38 1.31 -1.24 -2.63
N THR A 39 0.52 -0.34 -3.22
CA THR A 39 -0.21 -0.60 -4.48
C THR A 39 0.70 -1.02 -5.65
N PHE A 40 1.96 -0.59 -5.66
CA PHE A 40 2.96 -1.03 -6.65
C PHE A 40 3.31 -2.52 -6.55
N ALA A 41 3.13 -3.15 -5.38
CA ALA A 41 3.45 -4.56 -5.21
C ALA A 41 2.57 -5.46 -6.09
N ALA A 42 1.35 -5.00 -6.45
CA ALA A 42 0.48 -5.70 -7.41
C ALA A 42 1.12 -5.75 -8.80
N ASP A 43 1.60 -4.59 -9.27
CA ASP A 43 2.24 -4.46 -10.58
C ASP A 43 3.52 -5.29 -10.62
N VAL A 44 4.34 -5.23 -9.57
CA VAL A 44 5.59 -6.00 -9.49
C VAL A 44 5.32 -7.51 -9.44
N ALA A 45 4.35 -7.97 -8.63
CA ALA A 45 3.99 -9.38 -8.58
C ALA A 45 3.47 -9.91 -9.93
N ARG A 46 2.66 -9.12 -10.63
CA ARG A 46 2.21 -9.42 -12.00
C ARG A 46 3.38 -9.54 -12.97
N GLU A 47 4.38 -8.65 -12.88
CA GLU A 47 5.59 -8.72 -13.70
C GLU A 47 6.48 -9.93 -13.38
N VAL A 48 6.47 -10.40 -12.13
CA VAL A 48 7.19 -11.61 -11.69
C VAL A 48 6.39 -12.89 -12.01
N GLY A 49 5.10 -12.77 -12.32
CA GLY A 49 4.25 -13.90 -12.70
C GLY A 49 3.68 -14.68 -11.51
N VAL A 50 3.62 -14.08 -10.32
CA VAL A 50 3.12 -14.71 -9.10
C VAL A 50 1.87 -13.99 -8.56
N PRO A 51 0.92 -14.70 -7.92
CA PRO A 51 -0.23 -14.08 -7.28
C PRO A 51 0.19 -13.12 -6.15
N ALA A 52 -0.54 -12.01 -6.04
CA ALA A 52 -0.41 -11.04 -4.96
C ALA A 52 -1.61 -11.10 -4.01
N MET A 53 -1.34 -11.18 -2.71
CA MET A 53 -2.33 -11.10 -1.64
C MET A 53 -2.10 -9.83 -0.85
N PHE A 54 -3.15 -9.02 -0.68
CA PHE A 54 -3.06 -7.75 0.03
C PHE A 54 -3.67 -7.83 1.41
N PHE A 55 -2.84 -7.53 2.41
CA PHE A 55 -3.27 -7.42 3.78
C PHE A 55 -3.52 -5.95 4.16
N ARG A 56 -4.52 -5.71 5.03
CA ARG A 56 -4.70 -4.40 5.67
C ARG A 56 -4.25 -4.51 7.11
N THR A 57 -3.23 -3.74 7.42
CA THR A 57 -2.76 -3.51 8.78
C THR A 57 -3.75 -2.69 9.61
N VAL A 58 -4.60 -1.89 8.96
CA VAL A 58 -5.63 -1.09 9.63
C VAL A 58 -6.88 -1.91 9.98
N SER A 59 -7.55 -1.52 11.07
CA SER A 59 -8.79 -2.16 11.52
C SER A 59 -9.95 -1.95 10.55
N ALA A 60 -11.01 -2.76 10.70
CA ALA A 60 -12.22 -2.63 9.89
C ALA A 60 -12.91 -1.26 10.05
N CYS A 61 -12.87 -0.66 11.25
CA CYS A 61 -13.46 0.67 11.46
C CYS A 61 -12.69 1.74 10.67
N SER A 62 -11.36 1.68 10.63
CA SER A 62 -10.55 2.58 9.81
C SER A 62 -10.86 2.45 8.32
N ILE A 63 -11.11 1.22 7.83
CA ILE A 63 -11.53 0.99 6.43
C ILE A 63 -12.80 1.76 6.11
N ARG A 64 -13.79 1.72 7.01
CA ARG A 64 -15.04 2.48 6.82
C ARG A 64 -14.78 3.98 6.72
N SER A 65 -13.91 4.53 7.56
CA SER A 65 -13.54 5.95 7.48
C SER A 65 -12.96 6.33 6.12
N TYR A 66 -12.07 5.50 5.56
CA TYR A 66 -11.54 5.73 4.20
C TYR A 66 -12.61 5.66 3.11
N LEU A 67 -13.57 4.73 3.25
CA LEU A 67 -14.67 4.58 2.28
C LEU A 67 -15.67 5.73 2.34
N CYS A 68 -15.76 6.44 3.48
CA CYS A 68 -16.59 7.64 3.61
C CYS A 68 -15.97 8.90 3.00
N ILE A 69 -14.66 8.92 2.70
CA ILE A 69 -13.97 10.11 2.18
C ILE A 69 -14.65 10.72 0.94
N PRO A 70 -15.05 9.97 -0.10
CA PRO A 70 -15.70 10.55 -1.28
C PRO A 70 -17.00 11.28 -0.94
N GLU A 71 -17.76 10.73 0.01
CA GLU A 71 -19.02 11.33 0.45
C GLU A 71 -18.78 12.61 1.26
N LEU A 72 -17.80 12.59 2.17
CA LEU A 72 -17.39 13.76 2.95
C LEU A 72 -16.86 14.90 2.07
N LEU A 73 -16.17 14.56 0.97
CA LEU A 73 -15.76 15.55 -0.04
C LEU A 73 -16.98 16.09 -0.80
N ARG A 74 -17.95 15.23 -1.13
CA ARG A 74 -19.19 15.62 -1.82
C ARG A 74 -20.07 16.53 -0.98
N THR A 75 -20.13 16.30 0.34
CA THR A 75 -20.92 17.11 1.28
C THR A 75 -20.20 18.39 1.73
N GLY A 76 -18.92 18.56 1.36
CA GLY A 76 -18.10 19.70 1.76
C GLY A 76 -17.61 19.66 3.20
N GLU A 77 -17.70 18.50 3.86
CA GLU A 77 -17.15 18.27 5.21
C GLU A 77 -15.62 18.16 5.20
N LEU A 78 -15.05 17.72 4.06
CA LEU A 78 -13.62 17.76 3.79
C LEU A 78 -13.32 18.72 2.63
N PRO A 79 -12.20 19.47 2.66
CA PRO A 79 -11.21 19.60 3.74
C PRO A 79 -11.77 20.26 5.02
N PHE A 80 -11.33 19.81 6.20
CA PHE A 80 -11.69 20.49 7.45
C PHE A 80 -11.12 21.92 7.47
N PRO A 81 -11.72 22.86 8.24
CA PRO A 81 -11.18 24.19 8.42
C PRO A 81 -9.76 24.17 9.03
N GLY A 82 -8.95 25.19 8.71
CA GLY A 82 -7.51 25.30 9.07
C GLY A 82 -7.15 24.95 10.51
N THR A 83 -8.03 25.23 11.46
CA THR A 83 -7.82 24.99 12.90
C THR A 83 -7.81 23.50 13.30
N TYR A 84 -8.37 22.61 12.48
CA TYR A 84 -8.42 21.16 12.75
C TYR A 84 -7.20 20.39 12.22
N TYR A 85 -6.45 20.95 11.27
CA TYR A 85 -5.29 20.27 10.70
C TYR A 85 -4.16 20.06 11.71
N ASP A 86 -3.92 21.03 12.58
CA ASP A 86 -2.91 20.93 13.64
C ASP A 86 -3.25 19.82 14.65
N THR A 87 -4.53 19.66 14.96
CA THR A 87 -5.01 18.61 15.88
C THR A 87 -4.95 17.23 15.24
N LEU A 88 -5.33 17.12 13.96
CA LEU A 88 -5.25 15.85 13.24
C LEU A 88 -3.79 15.42 13.07
N HIS A 89 -2.88 16.31 12.66
CA HIS A 89 -1.46 15.96 12.49
C HIS A 89 -0.82 15.42 13.80
N THR A 90 -1.30 15.87 14.96
CA THR A 90 -0.87 15.42 16.29
C THR A 90 -1.43 14.03 16.67
N LEU A 91 -2.56 13.61 16.07
CA LEU A 91 -3.22 12.33 16.37
C LEU A 91 -2.81 11.18 15.44
N ILE A 92 -2.28 11.48 14.25
CA ILE A 92 -1.88 10.48 13.23
C ILE A 92 -0.36 10.38 13.03
N THR A 93 0.43 11.21 13.71
CA THR A 93 1.90 11.08 13.82
C THR A 93 2.25 10.54 15.20
#